data_AF-A0A964ALX8-F1
#
_entry.id   AF-A0A964ALX8-F1
#
_cell.length_a   1.000
_cell.length_b   1.000
_cell.length_c   1.000
_cell.angle_alpha   90.00
_cell.angle_beta   90.00
_cell.angle_gamma   90.00
#
_symmetry.space_group_name_H-M   'P 1'
#
loop_
_entity.id
_entity.type
_entity.pdbx_description
1 polymer ?
#
loop_
_entity_poly.entity_id
_entity_poly.type
_entity_poly.pdbx_seq_one_letter_code
_entity_poly.pdbx_strand_id
1 'polypeptide(L)'
;MRPLILAISLLALGTSCGPTCKSTCERLYGDTPDCAIERPGRTRTDLLDFCMTECTTATGIPGDVGDYDPYERLSSAEAATLENRAQAEVWMDCVAETSCDRFSEGYCAPVW
;
A
#
# COMPACT_ATOMS: atom_id res chain seq x y z
N MET A 1 -22.90 -27.94 -42.11
CA MET A 1 -23.34 -26.55 -41.91
C MET A 1 -22.82 -26.12 -40.54
N ARG A 2 -21.96 -25.11 -40.52
CA ARG A 2 -21.19 -24.62 -39.35
C ARG A 2 -21.89 -23.33 -38.83
N PRO A 3 -21.49 -22.73 -37.69
CA PRO A 3 -22.14 -22.81 -36.38
C PRO A 3 -22.74 -21.46 -35.92
N LEU A 4 -23.58 -21.44 -34.88
CA LEU A 4 -23.88 -20.19 -34.15
C LEU A 4 -23.19 -20.22 -32.78
N ILE A 5 -22.10 -19.46 -32.72
CA ILE A 5 -21.33 -19.11 -31.53
C ILE A 5 -22.11 -18.02 -30.78
N LEU A 6 -22.42 -18.21 -29.50
CA LEU A 6 -22.81 -17.10 -28.62
C LEU A 6 -21.61 -16.77 -27.72
N ALA A 7 -20.99 -15.63 -28.04
CA ALA A 7 -19.83 -15.09 -27.38
C ALA A 7 -20.20 -14.24 -26.15
N ILE A 8 -19.45 -14.48 -25.08
CA ILE A 8 -18.72 -13.49 -24.25
C ILE A 8 -19.53 -12.35 -23.63
N SER A 9 -19.50 -12.31 -22.29
CA SER A 9 -19.36 -11.06 -21.53
C SER A 9 -18.54 -11.33 -20.28
N LEU A 10 -17.21 -11.41 -20.46
CA LEU A 10 -16.27 -11.21 -19.36
C LEU A 10 -16.36 -9.73 -18.96
N LEU A 11 -16.95 -9.44 -17.80
CA LEU A 11 -16.76 -8.14 -17.16
C LEU A 11 -15.30 -8.08 -16.67
N ALA A 12 -14.46 -7.39 -17.45
CA ALA A 12 -13.17 -6.90 -16.99
C ALA A 12 -13.45 -5.85 -15.90
N LEU A 13 -13.36 -6.25 -14.64
CA LEU A 13 -13.27 -5.31 -13.52
C LEU A 13 -11.94 -4.56 -13.68
N GLY A 14 -12.06 -3.24 -13.72
CA GLY A 14 -11.01 -2.32 -14.17
C GLY A 14 -9.68 -2.55 -13.48
N THR A 15 -8.63 -2.59 -14.30
CA THR A 15 -7.26 -2.33 -13.86
C THR A 15 -7.20 -0.86 -13.43
N SER A 16 -7.36 -0.58 -12.14
CA SER A 16 -6.80 0.63 -11.56
C SER A 16 -5.29 0.53 -11.76
N CYS A 17 -4.75 1.37 -12.64
CA CYS A 17 -3.32 1.40 -12.95
C CYS A 17 -2.55 1.95 -11.74
N GLY A 18 -2.32 1.11 -10.73
CA GLY A 18 -1.56 1.48 -9.54
C GLY A 18 -1.71 0.45 -8.41
N PRO A 19 -0.77 0.45 -7.45
CA PRO A 19 -0.88 -0.33 -6.24
C PRO A 19 -2.14 0.08 -5.45
N THR A 20 -2.73 -0.90 -4.78
CA THR A 20 -3.89 -0.74 -3.89
C THR A 20 -3.47 -0.93 -2.45
N CYS A 21 -4.23 -0.41 -1.47
CA CYS A 21 -3.97 -0.66 -0.05
C CYS A 21 -3.82 -2.16 0.24
N LYS A 22 -4.66 -2.99 -0.39
CA LYS A 22 -4.58 -4.45 -0.28
C LYS A 22 -3.23 -4.99 -0.75
N SER A 23 -2.86 -4.74 -2.01
CA SER A 23 -1.61 -5.26 -2.56
C SER A 23 -0.38 -4.72 -1.82
N THR A 24 -0.44 -3.47 -1.37
CA THR A 24 0.65 -2.81 -0.62
C THR A 24 0.81 -3.42 0.77
N CYS A 25 -0.28 -3.57 1.52
CA CYS A 25 -0.24 -4.14 2.87
C CYS A 25 0.07 -5.65 2.86
N GLU A 26 -0.44 -6.41 1.88
CA GLU A 26 -0.06 -7.81 1.69
C GLU A 26 1.43 -7.97 1.39
N ARG A 27 2.02 -7.02 0.64
CA ARG A 27 3.46 -7.01 0.38
C ARG A 27 4.30 -6.78 1.63
N LEU A 28 3.85 -5.91 2.53
CA LEU A 28 4.55 -5.56 3.77
C LEU A 28 4.35 -6.62 4.87
N TYR A 29 3.11 -7.06 5.07
CA TYR A 29 2.66 -7.81 6.24
C TYR A 29 1.77 -9.03 5.92
N GLY A 30 1.60 -9.39 4.66
CA GLY A 30 0.82 -10.58 4.27
C GLY A 30 1.41 -11.90 4.76
N ASP A 31 0.76 -13.02 4.46
CA ASP A 31 1.23 -14.36 4.88
C ASP A 31 2.60 -14.71 4.28
N THR A 32 2.83 -14.29 3.03
CA THR A 32 4.11 -14.39 2.32
C THR A 32 4.57 -12.98 1.91
N PRO A 33 5.00 -12.15 2.89
CA PRO A 33 5.34 -10.77 2.61
C PRO A 33 6.70 -10.70 1.90
N ASP A 34 6.84 -9.81 0.93
CA ASP A 34 8.12 -9.54 0.27
C ASP A 34 9.12 -8.93 1.27
N CYS A 35 8.62 -8.11 2.20
CA CYS A 35 9.47 -7.30 3.08
C CYS A 35 9.66 -7.87 4.49
N ALA A 36 8.83 -8.83 4.89
CA ALA A 36 8.90 -9.51 6.20
C ALA A 36 9.14 -8.57 7.39
N ILE A 37 8.48 -7.42 7.40
CA ILE A 37 8.69 -6.38 8.42
C ILE A 37 8.07 -6.83 9.74
N GLU A 38 8.83 -6.69 10.82
CA GLU A 38 8.37 -6.99 12.18
C GLU A 38 8.33 -5.73 13.05
N ARG A 39 7.42 -5.72 14.02
CA ARG A 39 7.28 -4.66 15.02
C ARG A 39 7.17 -5.29 16.41
N PRO A 40 8.03 -4.89 17.37
CA PRO A 40 7.95 -5.41 18.73
C PRO A 40 6.55 -5.24 19.33
N GLY A 41 5.98 -6.34 19.85
CA GLY A 41 4.68 -6.33 20.52
C GLY A 41 3.45 -6.36 19.61
N ARG A 42 3.60 -6.56 18.30
CA ARG A 42 2.49 -6.74 17.35
C ARG A 42 2.63 -8.06 16.61
N THR A 43 1.50 -8.75 16.39
CA THR A 43 1.49 -9.90 15.48
C THR A 43 1.44 -9.42 14.03
N ARG A 44 1.79 -10.30 13.10
CA ARG A 44 1.70 -9.98 11.66
C ARG A 44 0.28 -9.68 11.21
N THR A 45 -0.70 -10.43 11.72
CA THR A 45 -2.12 -10.15 11.48
C THR A 45 -2.52 -8.77 11.98
N ASP A 46 -2.08 -8.38 13.19
CA ASP A 46 -2.35 -7.03 13.71
C ASP A 46 -1.76 -5.94 12.80
N LEU A 47 -0.54 -6.16 12.29
CA LEU A 47 0.13 -5.20 11.38
C LEU A 47 -0.58 -5.10 10.04
N LEU A 48 -1.03 -6.23 9.48
CA LEU A 48 -1.78 -6.28 8.24
C LEU A 48 -3.13 -5.57 8.40
N ASP A 49 -3.88 -5.88 9.46
CA ASP A 49 -5.18 -5.27 9.74
C ASP A 49 -5.06 -3.76 9.95
N PHE A 50 -4.02 -3.33 10.68
CA PHE A 50 -3.78 -1.93 10.94
C PHE A 50 -3.35 -1.17 9.67
N CYS A 51 -2.44 -1.75 8.87
CA CYS A 51 -2.05 -1.21 7.57
C CYS A 51 -3.26 -1.01 6.65
N MET A 52 -4.11 -2.03 6.57
CA MET A 52 -5.34 -1.98 5.75
C MET A 52 -6.27 -0.87 6.23
N THR A 53 -6.46 -0.76 7.55
CA THR A 53 -7.35 0.25 8.15
C THR A 53 -6.85 1.67 7.88
N GLU A 54 -5.58 1.94 8.13
CA GLU A 54 -5.01 3.28 7.98
C GLU A 54 -4.98 3.71 6.50
N CYS A 55 -4.52 2.83 5.60
CA CYS A 55 -4.48 3.15 4.17
C CYS A 55 -5.88 3.35 3.57
N THR A 56 -6.85 2.49 3.91
CA THR A 56 -8.22 2.64 3.40
C THR A 56 -8.91 3.88 3.96
N THR A 57 -8.60 4.25 5.21
CA THR A 57 -9.07 5.51 5.81
C THR A 57 -8.50 6.71 5.07
N ALA A 58 -7.18 6.75 4.86
CA ALA A 58 -6.51 7.85 4.16
C ALA A 58 -7.02 7.99 2.71
N THR A 59 -7.13 6.89 1.95
CA THR A 59 -7.68 6.90 0.57
C THR A 59 -9.14 7.35 0.49
N GLY A 60 -9.89 7.32 1.60
CA GLY A 60 -11.23 7.88 1.70
C GLY A 60 -11.26 9.41 1.79
N ILE A 61 -10.17 10.04 2.25
CA ILE A 61 -10.09 11.47 2.55
C ILE A 61 -9.45 12.22 1.37
N PRO A 62 -10.14 13.17 0.71
CA PRO A 62 -9.51 14.01 -0.30
C PRO A 62 -8.51 15.00 0.33
N GLY A 63 -7.41 15.29 -0.37
CA GLY A 63 -6.40 16.25 0.07
C GLY A 63 -5.22 16.29 -0.90
N ASP A 64 -4.30 17.23 -0.66
CA ASP A 64 -3.03 17.35 -1.39
C ASP A 64 -1.91 16.59 -0.64
N VAL A 65 -0.84 16.22 -1.35
CA VAL A 65 0.32 15.52 -0.75
C VAL A 65 0.97 16.35 0.37
N GLY A 66 1.09 17.68 0.17
CA GLY A 66 1.77 18.57 1.10
C GLY A 66 3.28 18.31 1.15
N ASP A 67 3.86 18.39 2.35
CA ASP A 67 5.29 18.15 2.61
C ASP A 67 5.64 16.66 2.79
N TYR A 68 4.68 15.75 2.53
CA TYR A 68 4.90 14.31 2.64
C TYR A 68 5.71 13.79 1.45
N ASP A 69 6.95 13.37 1.71
CA ASP A 69 7.78 12.67 0.74
C ASP A 69 8.20 11.28 1.27
N PRO A 70 7.59 10.18 0.79
CA PRO A 70 7.95 8.83 1.22
C PRO A 70 9.28 8.34 0.62
N TYR A 71 9.81 9.01 -0.39
CA TYR A 71 11.09 8.70 -1.03
C TYR A 71 12.27 9.35 -0.33
N GLU A 72 12.03 10.22 0.65
CA GLU A 72 13.04 10.66 1.60
C GLU A 72 13.06 9.77 2.84
N ARG A 73 14.25 9.68 3.47
CA ARG A 73 14.42 8.89 4.67
C ARG A 73 13.76 9.60 5.85
N LEU A 74 12.70 9.02 6.39
CA LEU A 74 12.10 9.50 7.62
C LEU A 74 13.08 9.29 8.79
N SER A 75 13.28 10.33 9.59
CA SER A 75 13.96 10.16 10.86
C SER A 75 13.03 9.35 11.79
N SER A 76 13.60 8.47 12.63
CA SER A 76 12.79 7.61 13.51
C SER A 76 11.97 8.40 14.55
N ALA A 77 12.23 9.70 14.70
CA ALA A 77 11.46 10.62 15.53
C ALA A 77 10.32 11.33 14.78
N GLU A 78 10.35 11.36 13.44
CA GLU A 78 9.40 12.02 12.54
C GLU A 78 8.55 11.00 11.77
N ALA A 79 8.15 9.98 12.49
CA ALA A 79 7.04 9.10 12.18
C ALA A 79 5.91 9.79 11.37
N ALA A 80 5.75 9.44 10.10
CA ALA A 80 4.71 10.03 9.25
C ALA A 80 3.46 9.14 9.20
N THR A 81 2.28 9.74 9.39
CA THR A 81 0.97 9.07 9.22
C THR A 81 0.36 9.48 7.89
N LEU A 82 -0.43 8.60 7.27
CA LEU A 82 -1.16 8.92 6.03
C LEU A 82 -2.45 9.64 6.39
N GLU A 83 -2.60 10.89 5.98
CA GLU A 83 -3.76 11.72 6.36
C GLU A 83 -4.82 11.80 5.26
N ASN A 84 -4.41 11.62 4.00
CA ASN A 84 -5.29 11.80 2.86
C ASN A 84 -4.91 10.89 1.67
N ARG A 85 -5.77 10.92 0.65
CA ARG A 85 -5.67 10.07 -0.53
C ARG A 85 -4.38 10.31 -1.31
N ALA A 86 -4.00 11.56 -1.51
CA ALA A 86 -2.80 11.86 -2.29
C ALA A 86 -1.53 11.34 -1.60
N GLN A 87 -1.45 11.46 -0.27
CA GLN A 87 -0.37 10.87 0.52
C GLN A 87 -0.38 9.34 0.46
N ALA A 88 -1.55 8.72 0.58
CA ALA A 88 -1.68 7.27 0.48
C ALA A 88 -1.28 6.74 -0.91
N GLU A 89 -1.64 7.45 -1.98
CA GLU A 89 -1.25 7.11 -3.35
C GLU A 89 0.28 7.11 -3.53
N VAL A 90 0.95 8.22 -3.18
CA VAL A 90 2.42 8.29 -3.32
C VAL A 90 3.16 7.32 -2.38
N TRP A 91 2.58 7.02 -1.21
CA TRP A 91 3.11 6.00 -0.32
C TRP A 91 3.01 4.60 -0.92
N MET A 92 1.85 4.24 -1.48
CA MET A 92 1.65 2.94 -2.12
C MET A 92 2.60 2.77 -3.31
N ASP A 93 2.80 3.83 -4.10
CA ASP A 93 3.77 3.85 -5.20
C ASP A 93 5.20 3.66 -4.67
N CYS A 94 5.58 4.36 -3.60
CA CYS A 94 6.89 4.18 -2.97
C CYS A 94 7.13 2.73 -2.55
N VAL A 95 6.17 2.08 -1.90
CA VAL A 95 6.27 0.66 -1.51
C VAL A 95 6.27 -0.27 -2.73
N ALA A 96 5.59 0.09 -3.81
CA ALA A 96 5.57 -0.70 -5.04
C ALA A 96 6.93 -0.64 -5.76
N GLU A 97 7.53 0.54 -5.86
CA GLU A 97 8.76 0.82 -6.60
C GLU A 97 10.03 0.52 -5.80
N THR A 98 10.00 0.78 -4.50
CA THR A 98 11.19 0.67 -3.65
C THR A 98 11.34 -0.76 -3.13
N SER A 99 12.58 -1.28 -3.10
CA SER A 99 12.86 -2.58 -2.48
C SER A 99 12.63 -2.56 -0.98
N CYS A 100 12.29 -3.71 -0.42
CA CYS A 100 12.08 -3.92 1.01
C CYS A 100 13.28 -3.50 1.89
N ASP A 101 14.48 -3.51 1.33
CA ASP A 101 15.70 -3.08 2.04
C ASP A 101 15.61 -1.62 2.49
N ARG A 102 15.07 -0.74 1.64
CA ARG A 102 14.94 0.69 1.93
C ARG A 102 13.87 0.98 2.97
N PHE A 103 12.88 0.09 3.09
CA PHE A 103 11.90 0.19 4.17
C PHE A 103 12.58 0.10 5.54
N SER A 104 13.57 -0.79 5.68
CA SER A 104 14.36 -0.90 6.93
C SER A 104 15.27 0.31 7.20
N GLU A 105 15.62 1.06 6.16
CA GLU A 105 16.42 2.29 6.26
C GLU A 105 15.58 3.52 6.65
N GLY A 106 14.24 3.42 6.63
CA GLY A 106 13.31 4.50 6.95
C GLY A 106 12.61 5.14 5.74
N TYR A 107 12.68 4.52 4.56
CA TYR A 107 11.92 4.97 3.38
C TYR A 107 10.54 4.30 3.32
N CYS A 108 9.57 4.97 2.69
CA CYS A 108 8.20 4.49 2.53
C CYS A 108 7.56 3.97 3.84
N ALA A 109 8.06 4.40 5.01
CA ALA A 109 7.77 3.79 6.30
C ALA A 109 6.84 4.68 7.13
N PRO A 110 5.52 4.54 6.96
CA PRO A 110 4.57 5.26 7.78
C PRO A 110 4.57 4.66 9.19
N VAL A 111 4.23 5.48 10.18
CA VAL A 111 4.29 5.05 11.57
C VAL A 111 2.91 4.92 12.15
N TRP A 112 2.55 3.66 12.32
CA TRP A 112 1.37 3.15 12.99
C TRP A 112 1.77 1.89 13.79
#